data_AF-A0A7V8NUZ2-F1
#
_entry.id   AF-A0A7V8NUZ2-F1
#
_cell.length_a   1.000
_cell.length_b   1.000
_cell.length_c   1.000
_cell.angle_alpha   90.00
_cell.angle_beta   90.00
_cell.angle_gamma   90.00
#
_symmetry.space_group_name_H-M   'P 1'
#
loop_
_entity.id
_entity.type
_entity.pdbx_description
1 polymer ?
#
loop_
_entity_poly.entity_id
_entity_poly.type
_entity_poly.pdbx_seq_one_letter_code
_entity_poly.pdbx_strand_id
1 'polypeptide(L)'
;MLRLSDLDVTEYQTLASLGISMQLVGFQAKLLRDQAGNNLPIVSNSVTLGGGESVDVILDSCLVRAADMSCTTPLAPGIYFLYTPNLDHLSNDAENFGGLMTEVQVCASASSCTF
;
A
#
# COMPACT_ATOMS: atom_id res chain seq x y z
N MET A 1 -2.02 6.94 4.94
CA MET A 1 -0.90 6.10 5.42
C MET A 1 -1.48 4.75 5.79
N LEU A 2 -0.84 3.67 5.36
CA LEU A 2 -1.21 2.30 5.66
C LEU A 2 -0.11 1.67 6.52
N ARG A 3 -0.49 1.08 7.65
CA ARG A 3 0.40 0.25 8.47
C ARG A 3 0.01 -1.19 8.25
N LEU A 4 0.96 -1.97 7.74
CA LEU A 4 0.78 -3.39 7.48
C LEU A 4 1.56 -4.15 8.53
N SER A 5 0.96 -5.19 9.08
CA SER A 5 1.60 -6.08 10.05
C SER A 5 1.12 -7.48 9.75
N ASP A 6 2.07 -8.36 9.49
CA ASP A 6 1.81 -9.76 9.26
C ASP A 6 1.81 -10.49 10.61
N LEU A 7 0.68 -11.12 10.94
CA LEU A 7 0.49 -11.89 12.17
C LEU A 7 0.66 -13.40 11.94
N ASP A 8 0.96 -13.82 10.72
CA ASP A 8 1.25 -15.21 10.42
C ASP A 8 2.57 -15.65 11.06
N VAL A 9 2.76 -16.97 11.16
CA VAL A 9 3.91 -17.56 11.88
C VAL A 9 4.89 -18.25 10.94
N THR A 10 4.42 -18.71 9.79
CA THR A 10 5.18 -19.58 8.88
C THR A 10 5.10 -19.14 7.42
N GLU A 11 4.31 -18.12 7.11
CA GLU A 11 3.98 -17.74 5.74
C GLU A 11 4.45 -16.31 5.46
N TYR A 12 4.68 -16.05 4.17
CA TYR A 12 5.00 -14.72 3.67
C TYR A 12 3.77 -14.20 2.93
N GLN A 13 3.30 -13.02 3.34
CA GLN A 13 2.21 -12.35 2.66
C GLN A 13 2.76 -11.30 1.70
N THR A 14 2.34 -11.36 0.44
CA THR A 14 2.62 -10.31 -0.54
C THR A 14 1.35 -9.52 -0.79
N LEU A 15 1.42 -8.20 -0.66
CA LEU A 15 0.34 -7.30 -1.03
C LEU A 15 0.79 -6.46 -2.22
N ALA A 16 -0.07 -6.38 -3.24
CA ALA A 16 0.14 -5.63 -4.46
C ALA A 16 -0.94 -4.56 -4.60
N SER A 17 -0.55 -3.39 -5.10
CA SER A 17 -1.47 -2.32 -5.49
C SER A 17 -1.43 -2.11 -7.00
N LEU A 18 -2.60 -2.18 -7.63
CA LEU A 18 -2.74 -1.87 -9.05
C LEU A 18 -3.17 -0.41 -9.21
N GLY A 19 -2.28 0.41 -9.76
CA GLY A 19 -2.60 1.80 -10.14
C GLY A 19 -2.32 2.87 -9.08
N ILE A 20 -1.95 2.49 -7.85
CA ILE A 20 -1.44 3.41 -6.83
C ILE A 20 -0.02 3.00 -6.47
N SER A 21 0.92 3.96 -6.52
CA SER A 21 2.30 3.70 -6.11
C SER A 21 2.40 3.60 -4.59
N MET A 22 3.13 2.58 -4.11
CA MET A 22 3.43 2.40 -2.69
C MET A 22 4.82 2.96 -2.38
N GLN A 23 4.87 3.92 -1.46
CA GLN A 23 6.13 4.41 -0.90
C GLN A 23 6.33 3.78 0.47
N LEU A 24 7.23 2.83 0.57
CA LEU A 24 7.64 2.26 1.85
C LEU A 24 8.52 3.27 2.56
N VAL A 25 8.04 3.74 3.71
CA VAL A 25 8.69 4.78 4.52
C VAL A 25 9.19 4.26 5.84
N GLY A 26 8.70 3.10 6.29
CA GLY A 26 9.15 2.47 7.52
C GLY A 26 9.19 0.96 7.40
N PHE A 27 10.15 0.35 8.08
CA PHE A 27 10.32 -1.10 8.17
C PHE A 27 10.63 -1.46 9.62
N GLN A 28 9.86 -2.37 10.24
CA GLN A 28 10.07 -2.84 11.60
C GLN A 28 10.23 -1.70 12.63
N ALA A 29 9.28 -0.77 12.62
CA ALA A 29 9.28 0.45 13.45
C ALA A 29 10.48 1.40 13.25
N LYS A 30 11.29 1.19 12.21
CA LYS A 30 12.37 2.09 11.81
C LYS A 30 11.93 2.96 10.63
N LEU A 31 11.99 4.28 10.81
CA LEU A 31 11.81 5.25 9.73
C LEU A 31 12.98 5.15 8.75
N LEU A 32 12.67 5.06 7.46
CA LEU A 32 13.66 5.11 6.37
C LEU A 32 14.10 6.55 6.12
N ARG A 33 15.09 6.97 6.90
CA ARG A 33 15.72 8.30 6.83
C ARG A 33 17.20 8.17 7.15
N ASP A 34 18.04 8.95 6.47
CA ASP A 34 19.48 9.00 6.76
C ASP A 34 19.79 9.88 7.99
N GLN A 35 21.07 9.93 8.38
CA GLN A 35 21.54 10.77 9.49
C GLN A 35 21.49 12.27 9.20
N ALA A 36 21.48 12.66 7.92
CA ALA A 36 21.38 14.05 7.48
C ALA A 36 19.91 14.54 7.44
N GLY A 37 18.94 13.65 7.66
CA GLY A 37 17.52 13.95 7.66
C GLY A 37 16.80 13.71 6.33
N ASN A 38 17.48 13.19 5.32
CA ASN A 38 16.90 12.89 4.02
C ASN A 38 16.05 11.63 4.09
N ASN A 39 14.81 11.71 3.60
CA ASN A 39 13.93 10.55 3.50
C ASN A 39 14.44 9.60 2.41
N LEU A 40 14.39 8.30 2.69
CA LEU A 40 14.80 7.24 1.76
C LEU A 40 13.62 6.31 1.47
N PRO A 41 12.52 6.81 0.87
CA PRO A 41 11.38 5.95 0.56
C PRO A 41 11.76 4.94 -0.52
N ILE A 42 11.34 3.69 -0.33
CA ILE A 42 11.43 2.67 -1.38
C ILE A 42 10.10 2.66 -2.13
N VAL A 43 10.14 2.99 -3.41
CA VAL A 43 8.94 3.02 -4.26
C VAL A 43 8.75 1.63 -4.88
N SER A 44 7.57 1.05 -4.67
CA SER A 44 7.19 -0.26 -5.22
C SER A 44 5.70 -0.31 -5.51
N ASN A 45 5.25 -1.34 -6.25
CA ASN A 45 3.84 -1.66 -6.44
C ASN A 45 3.45 -2.95 -5.69
N SER A 46 4.41 -3.61 -5.05
CA SER A 46 4.18 -4.73 -4.16
C SER A 46 5.09 -4.66 -2.93
N VAL A 47 4.63 -5.23 -1.83
CA VAL A 47 5.41 -5.42 -0.61
C VAL A 47 5.20 -6.83 -0.12
N THR A 48 6.30 -7.48 0.26
CA THR A 48 6.28 -8.82 0.87
C THR A 48 6.68 -8.67 2.32
N LEU A 49 5.91 -9.31 3.19
CA LEU A 49 6.09 -9.36 4.64
C LEU A 49 6.22 -10.83 5.03
N GLY A 50 7.13 -11.15 5.92
CA GLY A 50 7.11 -12.41 6.65
C GLY A 50 6.33 -12.29 7.96
N GLY A 51 5.98 -13.45 8.53
CA GLY A 51 5.36 -13.53 9.84
C GLY A 51 6.07 -12.69 10.92
N GLY A 52 5.33 -11.80 11.58
CA GLY A 52 5.84 -10.87 12.60
C GLY A 52 6.53 -9.61 12.03
N GLU A 53 6.56 -9.43 10.71
CA GLU A 53 7.05 -8.21 10.09
C GLU A 53 5.96 -7.14 9.96
N SER A 54 6.41 -5.89 9.91
CA SER A 54 5.59 -4.70 9.84
C SER A 54 6.26 -3.66 8.97
N VAL A 55 5.45 -3.00 8.15
CA VAL A 55 5.89 -1.94 7.25
C VAL A 55 4.90 -0.79 7.25
N ASP A 56 5.45 0.41 7.12
CA ASP A 56 4.68 1.63 6.95
C ASP A 56 4.78 2.04 5.49
N VAL A 57 3.62 2.11 4.82
CA VAL A 57 3.50 2.46 3.41
C VAL A 57 2.61 3.69 3.26
N ILE A 58 3.06 4.60 2.40
CA ILE A 58 2.25 5.71 1.92
C ILE A 58 1.73 5.34 0.53
N LEU A 59 0.42 5.24 0.41
CA LEU A 59 -0.27 5.19 -0.88
C LEU A 59 -0.25 6.60 -1.47
N ASP A 60 0.54 6.81 -2.52
CA ASP A 60 0.64 8.12 -3.16
C ASP A 60 -0.45 8.28 -4.23
N SER A 61 -1.50 9.01 -3.90
CA SER A 61 -2.57 9.40 -4.83
C SER A 61 -2.19 10.60 -5.70
N CYS A 62 -0.92 10.96 -5.75
CA CYS A 62 -0.40 12.00 -6.62
C CYS A 62 0.58 11.42 -7.65
N LEU A 63 0.27 11.56 -8.93
CA LEU A 63 1.12 11.06 -10.03
C LEU A 63 2.33 11.97 -10.26
N VAL A 64 2.17 13.28 -10.08
CA VAL A 64 3.23 14.26 -10.28
C VAL A 64 3.18 15.30 -9.16
N ARG A 65 4.32 15.53 -8.52
CA ARG A 65 4.50 16.52 -7.46
C ARG A 65 5.41 17.65 -7.95
N ALA A 66 5.10 18.88 -7.54
CA ALA A 66 5.99 20.02 -7.72
C ALA A 66 7.15 20.00 -6.71
N ALA A 67 8.13 20.87 -6.91
CA ALA A 67 9.31 20.99 -6.05
C ALA A 67 8.97 21.40 -4.60
N ASP A 68 7.83 22.03 -4.39
CA ASP A 68 7.28 22.39 -3.08
C ASP A 68 6.45 21.25 -2.43
N MET A 69 6.52 20.03 -3.00
CA MET A 69 5.80 18.82 -2.59
C MET A 69 4.27 18.89 -2.78
N SER A 70 3.73 19.97 -3.34
CA SER A 70 2.32 20.06 -3.70
C SER A 70 1.98 19.10 -4.85
N CYS A 71 0.75 18.60 -4.87
CA CYS A 71 0.30 17.71 -5.92
C CYS A 71 -0.15 18.51 -7.15
N THR A 72 0.51 18.31 -8.30
CA THR A 72 0.14 18.96 -9.56
C THR A 72 -0.75 18.09 -10.44
N THR A 73 -0.63 16.77 -10.30
CA THR A 73 -1.44 15.81 -11.08
C THR A 73 -1.98 14.74 -10.14
N PRO A 74 -3.22 14.88 -9.65
CA PRO A 74 -3.82 13.87 -8.80
C PRO A 74 -4.12 12.61 -9.61
N LEU A 75 -4.11 11.48 -8.92
CA LEU A 75 -4.64 10.23 -9.45
C LEU A 75 -6.15 10.38 -9.72
N ALA A 76 -6.64 9.74 -10.78
CA ALA A 76 -8.04 9.80 -11.14
C ALA A 76 -8.93 9.24 -10.01
N PRO A 77 -10.08 9.86 -9.73
CA PRO A 77 -11.07 9.26 -8.84
C PRO A 77 -11.52 7.89 -9.37
N GLY A 78 -11.63 6.91 -8.48
CA GLY A 78 -11.93 5.53 -8.84
C GLY A 78 -11.67 4.54 -7.71
N ILE A 79 -11.94 3.28 -8.01
CA ILE A 79 -11.65 2.15 -7.11
C ILE A 79 -10.34 1.52 -7.56
N TYR A 80 -9.43 1.39 -6.60
CA TYR A 80 -8.14 0.73 -6.77
C TYR A 80 -8.08 -0.46 -5.83
N PHE A 81 -7.37 -1.52 -6.22
CA PHE A 81 -7.32 -2.73 -5.41
C PHE A 81 -5.98 -2.86 -4.70
N LEU A 82 -6.05 -3.27 -3.44
CA LEU A 82 -4.94 -3.79 -2.67
C LEU A 82 -5.24 -5.26 -2.38
N TYR A 83 -4.43 -6.16 -2.91
CA TYR A 83 -4.74 -7.58 -2.90
C TYR A 83 -3.47 -8.42 -2.86
N THR A 84 -3.60 -9.68 -2.46
CA THR A 84 -2.52 -10.65 -2.61
C THR A 84 -2.48 -11.20 -4.04
N PRO A 85 -1.32 -11.16 -4.73
CA PRO A 85 -1.18 -11.84 -6.02
C PRO A 85 -1.07 -13.37 -5.86
N ASN A 86 -0.95 -13.89 -4.64
CA ASN A 86 -0.91 -15.32 -4.38
C ASN A 86 -2.33 -15.90 -4.47
N LEU A 87 -2.58 -16.74 -5.48
CA LEU A 87 -3.93 -17.20 -5.83
C LEU A 87 -4.61 -18.03 -4.73
N ASP A 88 -3.83 -18.80 -3.99
CA ASP A 88 -4.26 -19.56 -2.82
C ASP A 88 -4.75 -18.65 -1.68
N HIS A 89 -4.08 -17.51 -1.47
CA HIS A 89 -4.49 -16.52 -0.47
C HIS A 89 -5.60 -15.56 -0.97
N LEU A 90 -5.96 -15.63 -2.26
CA LEU A 90 -7.06 -14.88 -2.89
C LEU A 90 -8.34 -15.74 -3.05
N SER A 91 -8.53 -16.69 -2.14
CA SER A 91 -9.67 -17.60 -2.10
C SER A 91 -10.21 -17.72 -0.68
N ASN A 92 -11.47 -18.17 -0.57
CA ASN A 92 -12.07 -18.56 0.69
C ASN A 92 -12.41 -20.05 0.62
N ASP A 93 -11.41 -20.90 0.90
CA ASP A 93 -11.49 -22.36 0.77
C ASP A 93 -11.93 -22.79 -0.65
N ALA A 94 -13.16 -23.27 -0.81
CA ALA A 94 -13.70 -23.69 -2.12
C ALA A 94 -14.22 -22.54 -3.00
N GLU A 95 -14.27 -21.30 -2.49
CA GLU A 95 -14.78 -20.14 -3.22
C GLU A 95 -13.63 -19.29 -3.79
N ASN A 96 -13.65 -19.11 -5.11
CA ASN A 96 -12.79 -18.13 -5.78
C ASN A 96 -13.28 -16.72 -5.47
N PHE A 97 -12.36 -15.75 -5.34
CA PHE A 97 -12.62 -14.33 -5.03
C PHE A 97 -12.91 -14.06 -3.54
N GLY A 98 -11.97 -14.44 -2.68
CA GLY A 98 -11.99 -14.19 -1.24
C GLY A 98 -10.59 -13.94 -0.69
N GLY A 99 -10.44 -13.99 0.64
CA GLY A 99 -9.14 -13.87 1.28
C GLY A 99 -8.60 -12.45 1.36
N LEU A 100 -7.29 -12.29 1.12
CA LEU A 100 -6.58 -11.02 1.35
C LEU A 100 -6.77 -10.03 0.20
N MET A 101 -7.90 -9.33 0.21
CA MET A 101 -8.25 -8.31 -0.77
C MET A 101 -9.06 -7.17 -0.14
N THR A 102 -8.77 -5.95 -0.56
CA THR A 102 -9.55 -4.77 -0.20
C THR A 102 -9.49 -3.70 -1.29
N GLU A 103 -10.33 -2.70 -1.14
CA GLU A 103 -10.48 -1.59 -2.06
C GLU A 103 -9.97 -0.28 -1.44
N VAL A 104 -9.33 0.52 -2.27
CA VAL A 104 -8.93 1.89 -1.97
C VAL A 104 -9.73 2.80 -2.90
N GLN A 105 -10.73 3.48 -2.33
CA GLN A 105 -11.53 4.44 -3.06
C GLN A 105 -10.86 5.81 -3.04
N VAL A 106 -10.47 6.30 -4.22
CA VAL A 106 -9.94 7.65 -4.40
C VAL A 106 -11.05 8.53 -4.92
N CYS A 107 -11.31 9.65 -4.25
CA CYS A 107 -12.39 10.57 -4.62
C CYS A 107 -11.84 11.99 -4.79
N ALA A 108 -12.57 12.82 -5.53
CA ALA A 108 -12.19 14.23 -5.74
C ALA A 108 -12.15 15.03 -4.42
N SER A 109 -12.94 14.62 -3.42
CA SER A 109 -12.84 15.11 -2.05
C SER A 109 -13.20 14.01 -1.06
N ALA A 110 -12.78 14.15 0.20
CA ALA A 110 -13.09 13.18 1.25
C ALA A 110 -14.61 13.00 1.46
N SER A 111 -15.40 14.06 1.24
CA SER A 111 -16.85 14.03 1.41
C SER A 111 -17.61 13.42 0.22
N SER A 112 -16.93 13.15 -0.90
CA SER A 112 -17.54 12.54 -2.07
C SER A 112 -17.31 11.02 -2.15
N CYS A 113 -16.62 10.42 -1.19
CA CYS A 113 -16.49 8.97 -1.09
C CYS A 113 -17.73 8.36 -0.43
N THR A 114 -18.24 7.28 -1.00
CA THR A 114 -19.34 6.47 -0.44
C THR A 114 -18.82 5.06 -0.22
N PHE A 115 -18.91 4.60 1.03
CA PHE A 115 -18.52 3.26 1.48
C PHE A 115 -19.61 2.22 1.21
#